data_AF-A0A5Q4GKJ2-F1
#
_entry.id   AF-A0A5Q4GKJ2-F1
#
_cell.length_a   1.000
_cell.length_b   1.000
_cell.length_c   1.000
_cell.angle_alpha   90.00
_cell.angle_beta   90.00
_cell.angle_gamma   90.00
#
_symmetry.space_group_name_H-M   'P 1'
#
loop_
_entity.id
_entity.type
_entity.pdbx_description
1 polymer ?
#
loop_
_entity_poly.entity_id
_entity_poly.type
_entity_poly.pdbx_seq_one_letter_code
_entity_poly.pdbx_strand_id
1 'polypeptide(L)'
;MDRIADTFGERPKRFLTDAGNNSGQIMAGMEERGVEFYAPVESNQPQPGNPALRDDPHQPVPPEAWPQLPRNPQDQLDKSCFISNESEDQYYCPQGQAMPYEQTKREKRGGETVCKRVYRSPDCTGCPLAADCLKAKSKRGRIITRDQNEKVRERTAARMATPEGRKVYRHRSQIAETPFGIIKSTN
;
A
#
# COMPACT_ATOMS: atom_id res chain seq x y z
N MET A 1 -8.23 21.67 -3.88
CA MET A 1 -9.68 21.36 -3.88
C MET A 1 -10.50 22.54 -3.41
N ASP A 2 -10.12 23.18 -2.31
CA ASP A 2 -10.89 24.29 -1.75
C ASP A 2 -11.04 25.45 -2.75
N ARG A 3 -9.94 25.87 -3.41
CA ARG A 3 -10.01 26.84 -4.53
C ARG A 3 -10.93 26.45 -5.68
N ILE A 4 -11.09 25.16 -5.98
CA ILE A 4 -12.00 24.70 -7.05
C ILE A 4 -13.44 24.89 -6.59
N ALA A 5 -13.76 24.49 -5.35
CA ALA A 5 -15.07 24.73 -4.78
C ALA A 5 -15.40 26.23 -4.70
N ASP A 6 -14.43 27.06 -4.31
CA ASP A 6 -14.60 28.51 -4.22
C ASP A 6 -14.84 29.14 -5.60
N THR A 7 -14.22 28.60 -6.65
CA THR A 7 -14.32 29.15 -8.02
C THR A 7 -15.55 28.64 -8.77
N PHE A 8 -15.91 27.37 -8.61
CA PHE A 8 -16.92 26.69 -9.43
C PHE A 8 -18.20 26.32 -8.64
N GLY A 9 -18.26 26.62 -7.34
CA GLY A 9 -19.42 26.35 -6.48
C GLY A 9 -19.60 24.90 -6.06
N GLU A 10 -18.84 23.97 -6.63
CA GLU A 10 -18.87 22.55 -6.27
C GLU A 10 -17.48 21.90 -6.28
N ARG A 11 -17.33 20.82 -5.52
CA ARG A 11 -16.12 20.00 -5.52
C ARG A 11 -16.19 18.94 -6.62
N PRO A 12 -15.04 18.60 -7.24
CA PRO A 12 -15.02 17.52 -8.21
C PRO A 12 -15.35 16.19 -7.52
N LYS A 13 -16.18 15.37 -8.18
CA LYS A 13 -16.55 14.04 -7.66
C LYS A 13 -15.39 13.04 -7.70
N ARG A 14 -14.42 13.26 -8.60
CA ARG A 14 -13.28 12.36 -8.85
C ARG A 14 -11.99 13.14 -9.01
N PHE A 15 -10.89 12.56 -8.54
CA PHE A 15 -9.55 13.06 -8.74
C PHE A 15 -8.66 11.93 -9.26
N LEU A 16 -8.06 12.15 -10.44
CA LEU A 16 -7.22 11.18 -11.14
C LEU A 16 -5.79 11.73 -11.15
N THR A 17 -4.82 10.92 -10.73
CA THR A 17 -3.42 11.34 -10.71
C THR A 17 -2.46 10.23 -11.13
N ASP A 18 -1.28 10.63 -11.57
CA ASP A 18 -0.10 9.82 -11.76
C ASP A 18 0.66 9.50 -10.47
N ALA A 19 1.64 8.59 -10.59
CA ALA A 19 2.35 8.00 -9.45
C ALA A 19 3.11 9.04 -8.61
N GLY A 20 3.42 10.22 -9.16
CA GLY A 20 4.14 11.28 -8.45
C GLY A 20 3.33 12.00 -7.37
N ASN A 21 1.99 11.99 -7.45
CA ASN A 21 1.12 12.78 -6.55
C ASN A 21 0.13 11.90 -5.76
N ASN A 22 0.53 10.66 -5.46
CA ASN A 22 -0.31 9.66 -4.80
C ASN A 22 0.15 9.38 -3.36
N SER A 23 0.61 10.39 -2.62
CA SER A 23 0.96 10.18 -1.22
C SER A 23 -0.27 9.73 -0.42
N GLY A 24 -0.05 8.91 0.62
CA GLY A 24 -1.15 8.45 1.49
C GLY A 24 -1.94 9.60 2.14
N GLN A 25 -1.26 10.72 2.42
CA GLN A 25 -1.89 11.94 2.95
C GLN A 25 -2.83 12.58 1.94
N ILE A 26 -2.40 12.70 0.68
CA ILE A 26 -3.25 13.24 -0.39
C ILE A 26 -4.49 12.37 -0.55
N MET A 27 -4.33 11.04 -0.55
CA MET A 27 -5.46 10.11 -0.64
C MET A 27 -6.44 10.28 0.51
N ALA A 28 -5.95 10.27 1.74
CA ALA A 28 -6.77 10.44 2.94
C ALA A 28 -7.53 11.77 2.89
N GLY A 29 -6.85 12.86 2.55
CA GLY A 29 -7.48 14.18 2.45
C GLY A 29 -8.53 14.27 1.34
N MET A 30 -8.39 13.54 0.24
CA MET A 30 -9.40 13.50 -0.83
C MET A 30 -10.62 12.70 -0.40
N GLU A 31 -10.41 11.56 0.27
CA GLU A 31 -11.50 10.73 0.79
C GLU A 31 -12.30 11.44 1.88
N GLU A 32 -11.65 12.13 2.82
CA GLU A 32 -12.30 12.99 3.83
C GLU A 32 -13.18 14.08 3.20
N ARG A 33 -12.81 14.54 2.01
CA ARG A 33 -13.55 15.55 1.25
C ARG A 33 -14.65 14.94 0.37
N GLY A 34 -14.85 13.63 0.41
CA GLY A 34 -15.84 12.91 -0.40
C GLY A 34 -15.45 12.79 -1.88
N VAL A 35 -14.17 12.93 -2.21
CA VAL A 35 -13.67 12.86 -3.60
C VAL A 35 -13.10 11.48 -3.88
N GLU A 36 -13.63 10.79 -4.89
CA GLU A 36 -13.08 9.50 -5.31
C GLU A 36 -11.66 9.67 -5.90
N PHE A 37 -10.68 9.02 -5.29
CA PHE A 37 -9.29 9.11 -5.71
C PHE A 37 -8.88 7.92 -6.59
N TYR A 38 -8.23 8.20 -7.72
CA TYR A 38 -7.72 7.19 -8.65
C TYR A 38 -6.24 7.45 -8.92
N ALA A 39 -5.39 6.51 -8.55
CA ALA A 39 -3.95 6.58 -8.71
C ALA A 39 -3.35 5.17 -8.83
N PRO A 40 -2.18 5.01 -9.46
CA PRO A 40 -1.53 3.70 -9.55
C PRO A 40 -0.89 3.42 -8.19
N VAL A 41 -1.60 2.68 -7.33
CA VAL A 41 -1.20 2.34 -5.97
C VAL A 41 -1.29 0.84 -5.81
N GLU A 42 -0.25 0.27 -5.22
CA GLU A 42 -0.24 -1.13 -4.85
C GLU A 42 -0.60 -1.29 -3.38
N SER A 43 -1.38 -2.34 -3.09
CA SER A 43 -1.68 -2.73 -1.73
C SER A 43 -0.49 -3.46 -1.13
N ASN A 44 -0.21 -3.19 0.14
CA ASN A 44 0.75 -3.98 0.92
C ASN A 44 0.15 -5.29 1.45
N GLN A 45 -1.10 -5.62 1.11
CA GLN A 45 -1.72 -6.92 1.41
C GLN A 45 -1.62 -7.85 0.19
N PRO A 46 -1.48 -9.17 0.38
CA PRO A 46 -1.49 -10.11 -0.74
C PRO A 46 -2.70 -9.89 -1.65
N GLN A 47 -2.46 -9.91 -2.96
CA GLN A 47 -3.49 -9.75 -4.00
C GLN A 47 -3.62 -11.06 -4.80
N PRO A 48 -4.69 -11.27 -5.58
CA PRO A 48 -4.82 -12.45 -6.43
C PRO A 48 -3.56 -12.69 -7.29
N GLY A 49 -3.04 -13.92 -7.24
CA GLY A 49 -1.78 -14.30 -7.90
C GLY A 49 -0.53 -14.23 -7.00
N ASN A 50 -0.63 -13.62 -5.81
CA ASN A 50 0.43 -13.70 -4.80
C ASN A 50 0.26 -15.00 -3.98
N PRO A 51 1.28 -15.89 -3.91
CA PRO A 51 1.20 -17.12 -3.12
C PRO A 51 0.92 -16.94 -1.62
N ALA A 52 1.17 -15.74 -1.09
CA ALA A 52 0.86 -15.41 0.30
C ALA A 52 -0.63 -15.12 0.53
N LEU A 53 -1.45 -14.97 -0.52
CA LEU A 53 -2.90 -14.80 -0.38
C LEU A 53 -3.53 -16.14 0.03
N ARG A 54 -4.15 -16.16 1.21
CA ARG A 54 -4.76 -17.34 1.84
C ARG A 54 -5.88 -16.91 2.77
N ASP A 55 -6.91 -17.73 2.87
CA ASP A 55 -8.08 -17.47 3.72
C ASP A 55 -7.73 -17.57 5.21
N ASP A 56 -6.90 -18.55 5.57
CA ASP A 56 -6.43 -18.77 6.92
C ASP A 56 -5.00 -18.20 7.10
N PRO A 57 -4.83 -17.08 7.82
CA PRO A 57 -3.54 -16.46 8.07
C PRO A 57 -2.64 -17.26 9.05
N HIS A 58 -3.09 -18.40 9.57
CA HIS A 58 -2.26 -19.35 10.32
C HIS A 58 -1.61 -20.44 9.46
N GLN A 59 -2.10 -20.69 8.24
CA GLN A 59 -1.56 -21.75 7.38
C GLN A 59 -0.28 -21.31 6.62
N PRO A 60 0.86 -22.00 6.73
CA PRO A 60 2.05 -21.61 6.00
C PRO A 60 1.81 -21.67 4.48
N VAL A 61 2.46 -20.77 3.74
CA VAL A 61 2.56 -20.87 2.28
C VAL A 61 3.26 -22.19 1.95
N PRO A 62 2.72 -23.01 1.03
CA PRO A 62 3.33 -24.29 0.67
C PRO A 62 4.77 -24.12 0.14
N PRO A 63 5.71 -25.01 0.49
CA PRO A 63 7.11 -24.93 0.06
C PRO A 63 7.32 -24.77 -1.44
N GLU A 64 6.52 -25.45 -2.25
CA GLU A 64 6.52 -25.38 -3.71
C GLU A 64 6.22 -23.98 -4.26
N ALA A 65 5.57 -23.13 -3.48
CA ALA A 65 5.20 -21.78 -3.87
C ALA A 65 6.17 -20.71 -3.35
N TRP A 66 7.12 -21.06 -2.48
CA TRP A 66 8.11 -20.11 -1.94
C TRP A 66 8.94 -19.38 -3.01
N PRO A 67 9.37 -20.02 -4.12
CA PRO A 67 10.10 -19.31 -5.19
C PRO A 67 9.29 -18.19 -5.86
N GLN A 68 7.95 -18.23 -5.75
CA GLN A 68 7.04 -17.27 -6.35
C GLN A 68 6.68 -16.12 -5.39
N LEU A 69 7.15 -16.15 -4.14
CA LEU A 69 6.90 -15.08 -3.18
C LEU A 69 7.59 -13.77 -3.62
N PRO A 70 6.85 -12.65 -3.74
CA PRO A 70 7.41 -11.38 -4.18
C PRO A 70 8.56 -10.89 -3.30
N ARG A 71 9.53 -10.21 -3.92
CA ARG A 71 10.70 -9.64 -3.27
C ARG A 71 10.66 -8.11 -3.35
N ASN A 72 11.08 -7.47 -2.28
CA ASN A 72 11.26 -6.02 -2.25
C ASN A 72 12.59 -5.62 -2.94
N PRO A 73 12.86 -4.32 -3.15
CA PRO A 73 14.11 -3.88 -3.78
C PRO A 73 15.40 -4.18 -2.99
N GLN A 74 15.30 -4.72 -1.77
CA GLN A 74 16.42 -5.22 -0.97
C GLN A 74 16.53 -6.75 -1.02
N ASP A 75 15.84 -7.38 -1.96
CA ASP A 75 15.80 -8.83 -2.19
C ASP A 75 15.27 -9.65 -1.01
N GLN A 76 14.47 -9.02 -0.15
CA GLN A 76 13.81 -9.70 0.96
C GLN A 76 12.35 -9.96 0.58
N LEU A 77 11.70 -10.95 1.21
CA LEU A 77 10.25 -11.14 1.08
C LEU A 77 9.53 -9.80 1.22
N ASP A 78 8.68 -9.47 0.25
CA ASP A 78 8.00 -8.19 0.17
C ASP A 78 6.94 -8.05 1.28
N LYS A 79 6.55 -6.82 1.63
CA LYS A 79 5.49 -6.59 2.62
C LYS A 79 4.16 -7.22 2.20
N SER A 80 3.88 -7.32 0.90
CA SER A 80 2.73 -8.04 0.35
C SER A 80 2.73 -9.54 0.64
N CYS A 81 3.80 -10.12 1.20
CA CYS A 81 3.81 -11.50 1.69
C CYS A 81 3.23 -11.65 3.11
N PHE A 82 2.84 -10.54 3.77
CA PHE A 82 2.43 -10.52 5.17
C PHE A 82 0.97 -10.06 5.29
N ILE A 83 0.13 -10.89 5.91
CA ILE A 83 -1.31 -10.64 6.04
C ILE A 83 -1.59 -9.87 7.32
N SER A 84 -2.33 -8.77 7.24
CA SER A 84 -2.84 -8.09 8.43
C SER A 84 -4.14 -8.73 8.91
N ASN A 85 -4.24 -8.98 10.20
CA ASN A 85 -5.49 -9.30 10.88
C ASN A 85 -5.85 -8.09 11.76
N GLU A 86 -6.88 -7.34 11.35
CA GLU A 86 -7.27 -6.12 12.07
C GLU A 86 -8.00 -6.41 13.38
N SER A 87 -8.77 -7.51 13.46
CA SER A 87 -9.48 -7.88 14.68
C SER A 87 -8.55 -8.22 15.84
N GLU A 88 -7.40 -8.81 15.53
CA GLU A 88 -6.43 -9.22 16.54
C GLU A 88 -5.25 -8.24 16.67
N ASP A 89 -5.20 -7.22 15.80
CA ASP A 89 -4.11 -6.26 15.73
C ASP A 89 -2.73 -6.92 15.57
N GLN A 90 -2.63 -7.80 14.57
CA GLN A 90 -1.42 -8.57 14.27
C GLN A 90 -1.15 -8.64 12.78
N TYR A 91 0.07 -8.99 12.43
CA TYR A 91 0.39 -9.51 11.10
C TYR A 91 0.69 -11.01 11.16
N TYR A 92 0.58 -11.70 10.04
CA TYR A 92 0.99 -13.09 9.89
C TYR A 92 2.01 -13.20 8.77
N CYS A 93 3.13 -13.86 9.07
CA CYS A 93 4.17 -14.09 8.09
C CYS A 93 3.82 -15.24 7.13
N PRO A 94 4.60 -15.47 6.06
CA PRO A 94 4.39 -16.59 5.15
C PRO A 94 4.45 -17.99 5.78
N GLN A 95 5.03 -18.13 6.98
CA GLN A 95 5.01 -19.39 7.74
C GLN A 95 3.79 -19.51 8.67
N GLY A 96 2.82 -18.61 8.57
CA GLY A 96 1.63 -18.61 9.43
C GLY A 96 1.88 -18.14 10.86
N GLN A 97 3.09 -17.67 11.18
CA GLN A 97 3.42 -17.19 12.52
C GLN A 97 2.91 -15.76 12.74
N ALA A 98 2.30 -15.55 13.90
CA ALA A 98 1.80 -14.24 14.32
C ALA A 98 2.95 -13.27 14.61
N MET A 99 2.74 -12.02 14.24
CA MET A 99 3.62 -10.88 14.42
C MET A 99 2.84 -9.81 15.18
N PRO A 100 2.83 -9.86 16.52
CA PRO A 100 2.06 -8.93 17.32
C PRO A 100 2.58 -7.50 17.19
N TYR A 101 1.71 -6.54 17.52
CA TYR A 101 2.09 -5.14 17.70
C TYR A 101 3.19 -5.02 18.76
N GLU A 102 4.30 -4.36 18.40
CA GLU A 102 5.41 -4.06 19.30
C GLU A 102 5.30 -2.65 19.87
N GLN A 103 5.15 -1.65 18.99
CA GLN A 103 5.22 -0.24 19.37
C GLN A 103 4.74 0.68 18.24
N THR A 104 4.51 1.95 18.58
CA THR A 104 4.26 3.02 17.61
C THR A 104 5.44 3.98 17.59
N LYS A 105 5.99 4.22 16.41
CA LYS A 105 7.04 5.21 16.17
C LYS A 105 6.43 6.45 15.53
N ARG A 106 6.89 7.62 15.96
CA ARG A 106 6.51 8.92 15.38
C ARG A 106 7.69 9.48 14.61
N GLU A 107 7.45 9.84 13.36
CA GLU A 107 8.48 10.42 12.49
C GLU A 107 7.95 11.72 11.89
N LYS A 108 8.79 12.75 11.81
CA LYS A 108 8.45 13.97 11.08
C LYS A 108 8.84 13.81 9.61
N ARG A 109 7.90 14.00 8.69
CA ARG A 109 8.13 13.96 7.25
C ARG A 109 7.42 15.15 6.60
N GLY A 110 8.19 16.03 5.94
CA GLY A 110 7.63 17.19 5.25
C GLY A 110 6.86 18.16 6.15
N GLY A 111 7.26 18.31 7.43
CA GLY A 111 6.57 19.16 8.40
C GLY A 111 5.42 18.48 9.16
N GLU A 112 5.00 17.28 8.75
CA GLU A 112 3.92 16.53 9.40
C GLU A 112 4.44 15.37 10.24
N THR A 113 3.67 14.95 11.25
CA THR A 113 3.97 13.79 12.08
C THR A 113 3.26 12.55 11.53
N VAL A 114 4.02 11.54 11.12
CA VAL A 114 3.53 10.25 10.69
C VAL A 114 3.68 9.25 11.83
N CYS A 115 2.60 8.53 12.16
CA CYS A 115 2.59 7.49 13.16
C CYS A 115 2.70 6.13 12.47
N LYS A 116 3.80 5.41 12.71
CA LYS A 116 4.04 4.08 12.18
C LYS A 116 3.91 3.05 13.29
N ARG A 117 2.91 2.18 13.17
CA ARG A 117 2.78 0.97 14.00
C ARG A 117 3.79 -0.05 13.53
N VAL A 118 4.45 -0.72 14.48
CA VAL A 118 5.51 -1.70 14.24
C VAL A 118 5.03 -3.05 14.74
N TYR A 119 5.12 -4.06 13.88
CA TYR A 119 4.79 -5.45 14.16
C TYR A 119 6.05 -6.31 13.98
N ARG A 120 6.28 -7.26 14.88
CA ARG A 120 7.52 -8.05 14.90
C ARG A 120 7.24 -9.54 15.02
N SER A 121 7.98 -10.34 14.26
CA SER A 121 8.02 -11.79 14.44
C SER A 121 8.79 -12.12 15.72
N PRO A 122 8.18 -12.84 16.68
CA PRO A 122 8.80 -13.10 17.98
C PRO A 122 10.03 -14.01 17.87
N ASP A 123 9.93 -15.04 17.03
CA ASP A 123 11.02 -15.97 16.75
C ASP A 123 11.10 -16.28 15.25
N CYS A 124 12.32 -16.43 14.73
CA CYS A 124 12.60 -16.86 13.37
C CYS A 124 13.69 -17.95 13.34
N THR A 125 14.06 -18.50 14.49
CA THR A 125 15.08 -19.53 14.63
C THR A 125 14.63 -20.79 13.88
N GLY A 126 15.49 -21.30 13.00
CA GLY A 126 15.18 -22.48 12.17
C GLY A 126 14.12 -22.24 11.09
N CYS A 127 13.67 -21.01 10.86
CA CYS A 127 12.69 -20.72 9.81
C CYS A 127 13.32 -20.97 8.42
N PRO A 128 12.69 -21.80 7.56
CA PRO A 128 13.25 -22.13 6.24
C PRO A 128 13.25 -20.93 5.28
N LEU A 129 12.43 -19.92 5.54
CA LEU A 129 12.41 -18.66 4.78
C LEU A 129 13.33 -17.58 5.37
N ALA A 130 14.13 -17.88 6.40
CA ALA A 130 14.90 -16.86 7.11
C ALA A 130 15.92 -16.13 6.20
N ALA A 131 16.62 -16.87 5.33
CA ALA A 131 17.60 -16.31 4.39
C ALA A 131 16.96 -15.30 3.42
N ASP A 132 15.72 -15.59 3.03
CA ASP A 132 14.89 -14.82 2.10
C ASP A 132 14.15 -13.66 2.76
N CYS A 133 13.90 -13.75 4.06
CA CYS A 133 13.01 -12.84 4.79
C CYS A 133 13.78 -11.81 5.64
N LEU A 134 14.88 -12.24 6.27
CA LEU A 134 15.60 -11.42 7.24
C LEU A 134 16.73 -10.63 6.59
N LYS A 135 17.12 -9.52 7.21
CA LYS A 135 18.39 -8.88 6.86
C LYS A 135 19.50 -9.74 7.44
N ALA A 136 20.62 -9.90 6.72
CA ALA A 136 21.74 -10.76 7.14
C ALA A 136 22.23 -10.56 8.59
N LYS A 137 22.09 -9.34 9.15
CA LYS A 137 22.50 -9.01 10.52
C LYS A 137 21.33 -8.88 11.51
N SER A 138 20.11 -9.20 11.12
CA SER A 138 18.93 -9.07 12.00
C SER A 138 18.92 -10.18 13.04
N LYS A 139 19.01 -9.81 14.32
CA LYS A 139 18.88 -10.73 15.46
C LYS A 139 17.48 -10.76 16.08
N ARG A 140 16.55 -9.93 15.57
CA ARG A 140 15.23 -9.67 16.20
C ARG A 140 14.05 -10.02 15.29
N GLY A 141 14.24 -10.96 14.37
CA GLY A 141 13.22 -11.36 13.40
C GLY A 141 12.84 -10.27 12.40
N ARG A 142 11.77 -10.52 11.64
CA ARG A 142 11.22 -9.61 10.64
C ARG A 142 10.38 -8.52 11.31
N ILE A 143 10.42 -7.31 10.75
CA ILE A 143 9.58 -6.18 11.15
C ILE A 143 8.68 -5.79 9.97
N ILE A 144 7.41 -5.53 10.25
CA ILE A 144 6.46 -4.88 9.34
C ILE A 144 6.01 -3.57 9.97
N THR A 145 5.92 -2.52 9.17
CA THR A 145 5.39 -1.22 9.61
C THR A 145 4.13 -0.87 8.84
N ARG A 146 3.13 -0.34 9.55
CA ARG A 146 1.85 0.12 9.01
C ARG A 146 1.65 1.57 9.45
N ASP A 147 1.47 2.49 8.51
CA ASP A 147 1.15 3.88 8.82
C ASP A 147 -0.37 4.11 8.83
N GLN A 148 -0.80 5.30 9.24
CA GLN A 148 -2.22 5.65 9.33
C GLN A 148 -2.93 5.68 7.97
N ASN A 149 -2.20 5.76 6.86
CA ASN A 149 -2.73 5.87 5.51
C ASN A 149 -2.77 4.52 4.78
N GLU A 150 -2.38 3.41 5.42
CA GLU A 150 -2.36 2.10 4.76
C GLU A 150 -3.77 1.69 4.27
N LYS A 151 -4.79 1.90 5.10
CA LYS A 151 -6.18 1.57 4.74
C LYS A 151 -6.68 2.32 3.51
N VAL A 152 -6.30 3.60 3.36
CA VAL A 152 -6.73 4.38 2.18
C VAL A 152 -5.99 3.93 0.91
N ARG A 153 -4.72 3.50 1.04
CA ARG A 153 -3.98 2.88 -0.08
C ARG A 153 -4.62 1.56 -0.50
N GLU A 154 -5.00 0.71 0.46
CA GLU A 154 -5.69 -0.57 0.22
C GLU A 154 -7.02 -0.34 -0.53
N ARG A 155 -7.87 0.59 -0.07
CA ARG A 155 -9.12 0.94 -0.77
C ARG A 155 -8.88 1.50 -2.16
N THR A 156 -7.87 2.34 -2.33
CA THR A 156 -7.52 2.92 -3.64
C THR A 156 -7.03 1.84 -4.60
N ALA A 157 -6.16 0.93 -4.14
CA ALA A 157 -5.69 -0.22 -4.91
C ALA A 157 -6.86 -1.14 -5.31
N ALA A 158 -7.76 -1.45 -4.37
CA ALA A 158 -8.96 -2.26 -4.65
C ALA A 158 -9.85 -1.62 -5.71
N ARG A 159 -10.09 -0.30 -5.63
CA ARG A 159 -10.82 0.46 -6.66
C ARG A 159 -10.15 0.34 -8.02
N MET A 160 -8.83 0.48 -8.08
CA MET A 160 -8.04 0.38 -9.31
C MET A 160 -8.01 -1.03 -9.91
N ALA A 161 -8.21 -2.07 -9.09
CA ALA A 161 -8.29 -3.45 -9.55
C ALA A 161 -9.62 -3.79 -10.25
N THR A 162 -10.63 -2.92 -10.17
CA THR A 162 -11.93 -3.12 -10.86
C THR A 162 -11.86 -2.74 -12.35
N PRO A 163 -12.65 -3.39 -13.22
CA PRO A 163 -12.80 -2.96 -14.62
C PRO A 163 -13.22 -1.50 -14.76
N GLU A 164 -14.14 -1.04 -13.90
CA GLU A 164 -14.66 0.32 -13.87
C GLU A 164 -13.57 1.31 -13.47
N GLY A 165 -12.81 1.02 -12.42
CA GLY A 165 -11.71 1.86 -11.98
C GLY A 165 -10.62 2.01 -13.03
N ARG A 166 -10.26 0.91 -13.71
CA ARG A 166 -9.37 0.94 -14.88
C ARG A 166 -9.94 1.79 -16.01
N LYS A 167 -11.25 1.67 -16.31
CA LYS A 167 -11.91 2.46 -17.36
C LYS A 167 -11.87 3.95 -17.04
N VAL A 168 -12.25 4.34 -15.82
CA VAL A 168 -12.20 5.74 -15.36
C VAL A 168 -10.76 6.28 -15.46
N TYR A 169 -9.79 5.53 -14.96
CA TYR A 169 -8.40 5.96 -14.93
C TYR A 169 -7.76 6.15 -16.31
N ARG A 170 -8.17 5.38 -17.33
CA ARG A 170 -7.72 5.58 -18.72
C ARG A 170 -8.04 6.96 -19.28
N HIS A 171 -9.06 7.65 -18.75
CA HIS A 171 -9.37 9.02 -19.16
C HIS A 171 -8.40 10.07 -18.61
N ARG A 172 -7.46 9.72 -17.70
CA ARG A 172 -6.53 10.71 -17.12
C ARG A 172 -5.67 11.38 -18.20
N SER A 173 -5.18 10.61 -19.19
CA SER A 173 -4.28 11.13 -20.23
C SER A 173 -5.02 12.11 -21.13
N GLN A 174 -6.28 11.81 -21.46
CA GLN A 174 -7.13 12.69 -22.26
C GLN A 174 -7.37 14.05 -21.58
N ILE A 175 -7.52 14.07 -20.24
CA ILE A 175 -7.76 15.32 -19.50
C ILE A 175 -6.46 16.12 -19.32
N ALA A 176 -5.33 15.45 -19.05
CA ALA A 176 -4.06 16.12 -18.83
C ALA A 176 -3.38 16.57 -20.14
N GLU A 177 -3.37 15.74 -21.18
CA GLU A 177 -2.60 15.99 -22.39
C GLU A 177 -3.19 17.08 -23.27
N THR A 178 -4.52 17.26 -23.31
CA THR A 178 -5.13 18.29 -24.18
C THR A 178 -4.73 19.72 -23.79
N PRO A 179 -4.82 20.16 -22.52
CA PRO A 179 -4.30 21.47 -22.10
C PRO A 179 -2.79 21.60 -22.32
N PHE A 180 -2.00 20.58 -21.97
CA PHE A 180 -0.54 20.61 -22.16
C PHE A 180 -0.14 20.68 -23.65
N GLY A 181 -0.86 20.00 -24.54
CA GLY A 181 -0.66 20.04 -25.98
C GLY A 181 -0.92 21.43 -26.55
N ILE A 182 -2.03 22.06 -26.14
CA ILE A 182 -2.37 23.44 -26.52
C ILE A 182 -1.29 24.42 -26.01
N ILE A 183 -0.89 24.31 -24.74
CA ILE A 183 0.14 25.18 -24.16
C ILE A 183 1.47 25.05 -24.92
N LYS A 184 1.86 23.82 -25.31
CA LYS A 184 3.09 23.62 -26.09
C LYS A 184 2.97 24.03 -27.56
N SER A 185 1.79 23.95 -28.16
CA SER A 185 1.57 24.33 -29.56
C SER A 185 1.37 25.84 -29.77
N THR A 186 1.25 26.60 -28.68
CA THR A 186 1.07 28.06 -28.72
C THR A 186 2.38 28.82 -28.42
N ASN A 187 3.54 28.16 -28.61
CA ASN A 187 4.87 28.78 -28.59
C ASN A 187 5.48 28.76 -29.98
#